data_AF-A0A932CQ40-F1
#
_entry.id   AF-A0A932CQ40-F1
#
_cell.length_a   1.000
_cell.length_b   1.000
_cell.length_c   1.000
_cell.angle_alpha   90.00
_cell.angle_beta   90.00
_cell.angle_gamma   90.00
#
_symmetry.space_group_name_H-M   'P 1'
#
loop_
_entity.id
_entity.type
_entity.pdbx_description
1 polymer ?
#
loop_
_entity_poly.entity_id
_entity_poly.type
_entity_poly.pdbx_seq_one_letter_code
_entity_poly.pdbx_strand_id
1 'polypeptide(L)'
;MIAILLLSSALSLSLQEEPLRQAERLFAGRDNVAQLRQAISLLEDLLARNPSSPYEVLWRLAKYRYYLSLRQEDASGRLRWLEAGIEAAKKAVALDGERPEGHFWLGATYGDYAELKGAFKSLRLVRTIRREFEAAWRIAPAYENGNVYLALGEMDLRLPRLLGGNQERGMQRLEKGLEVGPTNAELKLALAGYYLRSGRKEEARRWLESILRVADPARTPREQKELRNKAHRLLEKAR
;
A
#
# COMPACT_ATOMS: atom_id res chain seq x y z
N MET A 1 -43.75 15.57 -2.70
CA MET A 1 -42.43 16.26 -2.79
C MET A 1 -41.27 15.46 -2.19
N ILE A 2 -41.43 14.80 -1.02
CA ILE A 2 -40.34 14.04 -0.37
C ILE A 2 -39.88 12.81 -1.20
N ALA A 3 -40.79 12.10 -1.85
CA ALA A 3 -40.45 10.92 -2.66
C ALA A 3 -39.63 11.24 -3.94
N ILE A 4 -39.84 12.40 -4.56
CA ILE A 4 -39.12 12.81 -5.78
C ILE A 4 -37.67 13.22 -5.44
N LEU A 5 -37.47 13.86 -4.28
CA LEU A 5 -36.14 14.21 -3.78
C LEU A 5 -35.31 12.96 -3.45
N LEU A 6 -35.90 11.95 -2.80
CA LEU A 6 -35.22 10.69 -2.48
C LEU A 6 -34.84 9.84 -3.71
N LEU A 7 -35.69 9.82 -4.75
CA LEU A 7 -35.38 9.16 -6.01
C LEU A 7 -34.28 9.88 -6.80
N SER A 8 -34.28 11.22 -6.79
CA SER A 8 -33.24 12.01 -7.44
C SER A 8 -31.87 11.86 -6.77
N SER A 9 -31.82 11.78 -5.42
CA SER A 9 -30.59 11.57 -4.68
C SER A 9 -30.00 10.17 -4.91
N ALA A 10 -30.85 9.12 -4.90
CA ALA A 10 -30.41 7.75 -5.15
C ALA A 10 -29.87 7.56 -6.59
N LEU A 11 -30.53 8.18 -7.57
CA LEU A 11 -30.08 8.15 -8.97
C LEU A 11 -28.76 8.91 -9.14
N SER A 12 -28.59 10.06 -8.50
CA SER A 12 -27.34 10.83 -8.56
C SER A 12 -26.14 10.12 -7.92
N LEU A 13 -26.38 9.35 -6.84
CA LEU A 13 -25.36 8.52 -6.19
C LEU A 13 -24.94 7.36 -7.11
N SER A 14 -25.90 6.66 -7.72
CA SER A 14 -25.64 5.55 -8.65
C SER A 14 -24.83 5.97 -9.88
N LEU A 15 -25.03 7.18 -10.41
CA LEU A 15 -24.29 7.73 -11.55
C LEU A 15 -22.84 8.12 -11.22
N GLN A 16 -22.53 8.47 -9.96
CA GLN A 16 -21.15 8.74 -9.51
C GLN A 16 -20.40 7.46 -9.11
N GLU A 17 -21.12 6.44 -8.65
CA GLU A 17 -20.54 5.13 -8.33
C GLU A 17 -20.09 4.35 -9.59
N GLU A 18 -20.66 4.61 -10.76
CA GLU A 18 -20.25 3.96 -12.01
C GLU A 18 -18.81 4.33 -12.43
N PRO A 19 -18.43 5.62 -12.52
CA PRO A 19 -17.04 6.00 -12.75
C PRO A 19 -16.09 5.41 -11.71
N LEU A 20 -16.42 5.46 -10.41
CA LEU A 20 -15.57 4.91 -9.37
C LEU A 20 -15.35 3.39 -9.57
N ARG A 21 -16.42 2.63 -9.82
CA ARG A 21 -16.36 1.19 -10.13
C ARG A 21 -15.58 0.92 -11.42
N GLN A 22 -15.69 1.78 -12.43
CA GLN A 22 -14.89 1.67 -13.64
C GLN A 22 -13.39 1.88 -13.36
N ALA A 23 -13.03 2.86 -12.54
CA ALA A 23 -11.64 3.09 -12.12
C ALA A 23 -11.08 1.86 -11.38
N GLU A 24 -11.87 1.23 -10.52
CA GLU A 24 -11.49 0.01 -9.81
C GLU A 24 -11.25 -1.18 -10.75
N ARG A 25 -12.13 -1.39 -11.74
CA ARG A 25 -11.93 -2.44 -12.76
C ARG A 25 -10.64 -2.21 -13.56
N LEU A 26 -10.38 -0.96 -13.96
CA LEU A 26 -9.14 -0.59 -14.65
C LEU A 26 -7.91 -0.82 -13.77
N PHE A 27 -8.00 -0.48 -12.49
CA PHE A 27 -6.92 -0.71 -11.53
C PHE A 27 -6.67 -2.19 -11.22
N ALA A 28 -7.69 -3.05 -11.28
CA ALA A 28 -7.50 -4.49 -11.18
C ALA A 28 -6.57 -5.02 -12.28
N GLY A 29 -6.59 -4.39 -13.47
CA GLY A 29 -5.68 -4.64 -14.60
C GLY A 29 -4.38 -3.83 -14.61
N ARG A 30 -3.96 -3.23 -13.48
CA ARG A 30 -2.78 -2.32 -13.35
C ARG A 30 -1.41 -2.86 -13.79
N ASP A 31 -1.31 -4.10 -14.23
CA ASP A 31 -0.13 -4.58 -14.97
C ASP A 31 -0.01 -3.89 -16.33
N ASN A 32 -1.14 -3.53 -16.94
CA ASN A 32 -1.20 -2.65 -18.08
C ASN A 32 -1.13 -1.19 -17.62
N VAL A 33 0.01 -0.53 -17.91
CA VAL A 33 0.23 0.88 -17.54
C VAL A 33 -0.80 1.82 -18.16
N ALA A 34 -1.31 1.51 -19.35
CA ALA A 34 -2.36 2.31 -19.99
C ALA A 34 -3.68 2.25 -19.20
N GLN A 35 -4.07 1.07 -18.71
CA GLN A 35 -5.26 0.92 -17.86
C GLN A 35 -5.08 1.65 -16.52
N LEU A 36 -3.89 1.58 -15.91
CA LEU A 36 -3.61 2.31 -14.68
C LEU A 36 -3.68 3.84 -14.89
N ARG A 37 -3.15 4.36 -16.00
CA ARG A 37 -3.26 5.78 -16.36
C ARG A 37 -4.71 6.18 -16.62
N GLN A 38 -5.48 5.33 -17.31
CA GLN A 38 -6.90 5.58 -17.55
C GLN A 38 -7.70 5.62 -16.24
N ALA A 39 -7.40 4.73 -15.29
CA ALA A 39 -8.02 4.75 -13.97
C ALA A 39 -7.75 6.06 -13.23
N ILE A 40 -6.50 6.56 -13.28
CA ILE A 40 -6.12 7.85 -12.67
C ILE A 40 -6.84 9.01 -13.34
N SER A 41 -6.83 9.08 -14.67
CA SER A 41 -7.52 10.15 -15.44
C SER A 41 -9.00 10.22 -15.08
N LEU A 42 -9.66 9.07 -14.98
CA LEU A 42 -11.07 9.00 -14.66
C LEU A 42 -11.38 9.48 -13.23
N LEU A 43 -10.50 9.18 -12.26
CA LEU A 43 -10.62 9.71 -10.90
C LEU A 43 -10.31 11.21 -10.82
N GLU A 44 -9.38 11.72 -11.63
CA GLU A 44 -9.09 13.15 -11.73
C GLU A 44 -10.29 13.92 -12.29
N ASP A 45 -10.91 13.41 -13.36
CA ASP A 45 -12.14 13.97 -13.93
C ASP A 45 -13.30 13.95 -12.93
N LEU A 46 -13.44 12.85 -12.18
CA LEU A 46 -14.47 12.74 -11.15
C LEU A 46 -14.25 13.77 -10.04
N LEU A 47 -13.00 13.93 -9.58
CA LEU A 47 -12.66 14.91 -8.54
C LEU A 47 -12.91 16.36 -9.01
N ALA A 48 -12.60 16.67 -10.27
CA ALA A 48 -12.84 17.99 -10.86
C ALA A 48 -14.33 18.36 -10.95
N ARG A 49 -15.23 17.37 -10.97
CA ARG A 49 -16.69 17.55 -10.98
C ARG A 49 -17.29 17.69 -9.57
N ASN A 50 -16.46 17.84 -8.53
CA ASN A 50 -16.88 17.94 -7.13
C ASN A 50 -17.82 16.79 -6.73
N PRO A 51 -17.30 15.56 -6.64
CA PRO A 51 -18.13 14.38 -6.35
C PRO A 51 -18.69 14.50 -4.94
N SER A 52 -19.82 13.84 -4.68
CA SER A 52 -20.43 13.79 -3.35
C SER A 52 -19.58 13.03 -2.33
N SER A 53 -18.68 12.16 -2.80
CA SER A 53 -17.76 11.36 -1.99
C SER A 53 -16.29 11.61 -2.36
N PRO A 54 -15.75 12.82 -2.12
CA PRO A 54 -14.38 13.17 -2.53
C PRO A 54 -13.31 12.34 -1.80
N TYR A 55 -13.59 11.89 -0.58
CA TYR A 55 -12.71 10.97 0.16
C TYR A 55 -12.41 9.71 -0.65
N GLU A 56 -13.45 9.06 -1.20
CA GLU A 56 -13.32 7.81 -1.97
C GLU A 56 -12.45 7.96 -3.21
N VAL A 57 -12.48 9.14 -3.83
CA VAL A 57 -11.67 9.45 -5.00
C VAL A 57 -10.22 9.72 -4.61
N LEU A 58 -10.00 10.47 -3.52
CA LEU A 58 -8.67 10.94 -3.12
C LEU A 58 -7.75 9.80 -2.63
N TRP A 59 -8.23 8.90 -1.79
CA TRP A 59 -7.37 7.80 -1.34
C TRP A 59 -7.05 6.83 -2.50
N ARG A 60 -7.98 6.61 -3.44
CA ARG A 60 -7.73 5.81 -4.64
C ARG A 60 -6.74 6.50 -5.57
N LEU A 61 -6.82 7.82 -5.75
CA LEU A 61 -5.80 8.58 -6.48
C LEU A 61 -4.42 8.41 -5.85
N ALA A 62 -4.33 8.47 -4.52
CA ALA A 62 -3.07 8.22 -3.82
C ALA A 62 -2.53 6.81 -4.10
N LYS A 63 -3.37 5.78 -3.92
CA LYS A 63 -3.04 4.39 -4.25
C LYS A 63 -2.58 4.24 -5.70
N TYR A 64 -3.34 4.75 -6.65
CA TYR A 64 -3.09 4.47 -8.07
C TYR A 64 -1.83 5.19 -8.54
N ARG A 65 -1.58 6.41 -8.04
CA ARG A 65 -0.34 7.15 -8.30
C ARG A 65 0.87 6.50 -7.63
N TYR A 66 0.72 5.93 -6.43
CA TYR A 66 1.75 5.08 -5.82
C TYR A 66 2.13 3.92 -6.76
N TYR A 67 1.15 3.14 -7.23
CA TYR A 67 1.42 2.05 -8.16
C TYR A 67 1.99 2.52 -9.50
N LEU A 68 1.53 3.65 -10.04
CA LEU A 68 2.06 4.20 -11.29
C LEU A 68 3.51 4.67 -11.14
N SER A 69 3.88 5.16 -9.95
CA SER A 69 5.26 5.50 -9.62
C SER A 69 6.16 4.26 -9.75
N LEU A 70 5.71 3.08 -9.31
CA LEU A 70 6.46 1.82 -9.43
C LEU A 70 6.65 1.36 -10.88
N ARG A 71 5.93 1.98 -11.84
CA ARG A 71 6.04 1.68 -13.27
C ARG A 71 6.96 2.65 -14.03
N GLN A 72 7.47 3.70 -13.38
CA GLN A 72 8.39 4.63 -14.04
C GLN A 72 9.82 4.09 -13.98
N GLU A 73 10.57 4.26 -15.06
CA GLU A 73 11.96 3.82 -15.17
C GLU A 73 12.91 4.84 -14.54
N ASP A 74 12.59 6.14 -14.63
CA ASP A 74 13.44 7.21 -14.15
C ASP A 74 12.98 7.78 -12.80
N ALA A 75 13.95 8.21 -11.98
CA ALA A 75 13.68 8.72 -10.63
C ALA A 75 12.77 9.97 -10.63
N SER A 76 12.89 10.84 -11.64
CA SER A 76 12.08 12.06 -11.73
C SER A 76 10.62 11.73 -11.99
N GLY A 77 10.34 10.80 -12.90
CA GLY A 77 9.02 10.25 -13.16
C GLY A 77 8.41 9.63 -11.90
N ARG A 78 9.18 8.80 -11.18
CA ARG A 78 8.74 8.21 -9.90
C ARG A 78 8.35 9.30 -8.90
N LEU A 79 9.23 10.28 -8.69
CA LEU A 79 9.02 11.37 -7.75
C LEU A 79 7.78 12.20 -8.06
N ARG A 80 7.52 12.53 -9.33
CA ARG A 80 6.31 13.28 -9.72
C ARG A 80 5.03 12.57 -9.29
N TRP A 81 4.94 11.26 -9.52
CA TRP A 81 3.75 10.50 -9.14
C TRP A 81 3.63 10.31 -7.63
N LEU A 82 4.74 10.11 -6.93
CA LEU A 82 4.75 10.04 -5.47
C LEU A 82 4.31 11.37 -4.84
N GLU A 83 4.80 12.51 -5.34
CA GLU A 83 4.38 13.83 -4.86
C GLU A 83 2.87 14.05 -5.07
N ALA A 84 2.36 13.72 -6.27
CA ALA A 84 0.92 13.79 -6.54
C ALA A 84 0.09 12.80 -5.70
N GLY A 85 0.65 11.64 -5.34
CA GLY A 85 0.03 10.67 -4.45
C GLY A 85 -0.02 11.15 -3.00
N ILE A 86 1.06 11.75 -2.50
CA ILE A 86 1.15 12.37 -1.17
C ILE A 86 0.10 13.46 -1.02
N GLU A 87 -0.03 14.35 -2.01
CA GLU A 87 -1.02 15.44 -1.95
C GLU A 87 -2.46 14.90 -1.94
N ALA A 88 -2.76 13.85 -2.71
CA ALA A 88 -4.06 13.19 -2.66
C ALA A 88 -4.33 12.53 -1.29
N ALA A 89 -3.36 11.80 -0.74
CA ALA A 89 -3.52 11.12 0.54
C ALA A 89 -3.66 12.09 1.72
N LYS A 90 -2.90 13.20 1.73
CA LYS A 90 -3.07 14.27 2.72
C LYS A 90 -4.49 14.84 2.70
N LYS A 91 -5.04 15.09 1.51
CA LYS A 91 -6.42 15.58 1.37
C LYS A 91 -7.43 14.54 1.85
N ALA A 92 -7.20 13.24 1.60
CA ALA A 92 -8.04 12.18 2.14
C ALA A 92 -8.03 12.18 3.67
N VAL A 93 -6.85 12.21 4.31
CA VAL A 93 -6.72 12.30 5.77
C VAL A 93 -7.37 13.56 6.34
N ALA A 94 -7.25 14.70 5.65
CA ALA A 94 -7.86 15.95 6.09
C ALA A 94 -9.39 15.96 6.00
N LEU A 95 -9.95 15.22 5.03
CA LEU A 95 -11.41 15.07 4.89
C LEU A 95 -11.98 14.11 5.92
N ASP A 96 -11.30 12.99 6.15
CA ASP A 96 -11.72 11.99 7.13
C ASP A 96 -10.51 11.22 7.67
N GLY A 97 -10.03 11.64 8.83
CA GLY A 97 -8.89 11.02 9.54
C GLY A 97 -9.28 9.83 10.41
N GLU A 98 -10.55 9.42 10.43
CA GLU A 98 -11.01 8.25 11.17
C GLU A 98 -11.03 6.98 10.32
N ARG A 99 -10.60 7.10 9.06
CA ARG A 99 -10.58 6.03 8.07
C ARG A 99 -9.14 5.63 7.69
N PRO A 100 -8.90 4.32 7.41
CA PRO A 100 -7.54 3.81 7.30
C PRO A 100 -6.86 4.16 5.96
N GLU A 101 -7.62 4.37 4.88
CA GLU A 101 -7.09 4.40 3.52
C GLU A 101 -6.18 5.60 3.28
N GLY A 102 -6.61 6.79 3.68
CA GLY A 102 -5.81 8.02 3.57
C GLY A 102 -4.48 7.89 4.33
N HIS A 103 -4.54 7.41 5.57
CA HIS A 103 -3.37 7.19 6.41
C HIS A 103 -2.41 6.17 5.81
N PHE A 104 -2.91 5.00 5.40
CA PHE A 104 -2.09 3.94 4.83
C PHE A 104 -1.36 4.41 3.57
N TRP A 105 -2.09 4.99 2.62
CA TRP A 105 -1.51 5.42 1.36
C TRP A 105 -0.59 6.63 1.52
N LEU A 106 -0.82 7.50 2.53
CA LEU A 106 0.13 8.56 2.87
C LEU A 106 1.45 7.99 3.41
N GLY A 107 1.38 7.03 4.33
CA GLY A 107 2.55 6.34 4.88
C GLY A 107 3.35 5.61 3.80
N ALA A 108 2.68 4.81 2.96
CA ALA A 108 3.30 4.06 1.87
C ALA A 108 3.98 4.98 0.85
N THR A 109 3.29 6.03 0.41
CA THR A 109 3.83 6.96 -0.59
C THR A 109 4.99 7.78 -0.04
N TYR A 110 4.94 8.18 1.24
CA TYR A 110 6.08 8.82 1.89
C TYR A 110 7.29 7.89 2.05
N GLY A 111 7.08 6.59 2.27
CA GLY A 111 8.14 5.58 2.32
C GLY A 111 8.97 5.58 1.04
N ASP A 112 8.33 5.34 -0.10
CA ASP A 112 8.99 5.34 -1.41
C ASP A 112 9.60 6.71 -1.76
N TYR A 113 8.91 7.81 -1.41
CA TYR A 113 9.43 9.16 -1.63
C TYR A 113 10.73 9.41 -0.83
N ALA A 114 10.76 8.97 0.42
CA ALA A 114 11.92 9.07 1.29
C ALA A 114 13.11 8.27 0.75
N GLU A 115 12.87 7.06 0.23
CA GLU A 115 13.92 6.23 -0.36
C GLU A 115 14.56 6.91 -1.58
N LEU A 116 13.78 7.60 -2.41
CA LEU A 116 14.29 8.29 -3.60
C LEU A 116 15.00 9.62 -3.30
N LYS A 117 14.58 10.37 -2.28
CA LYS A 117 15.19 11.66 -1.91
C LYS A 117 16.44 11.51 -1.04
N GLY A 118 16.74 10.30 -0.58
CA GLY A 118 17.94 9.98 0.18
C GLY A 118 17.84 10.25 1.69
N ALA A 119 18.87 9.81 2.40
CA ALA A 119 18.87 9.62 3.85
C ALA A 119 18.39 10.83 4.67
N PHE A 120 18.76 12.06 4.30
CA PHE A 120 18.39 13.26 5.07
C PHE A 120 16.88 13.52 5.07
N LYS A 121 16.22 13.40 3.90
CA LYS A 121 14.75 13.51 3.84
C LYS A 121 14.09 12.33 4.53
N SER A 122 14.64 11.12 4.37
CA SER A 122 14.12 9.93 5.05
C SER A 122 14.03 10.13 6.56
N LEU A 123 15.10 10.64 7.20
CA LEU A 123 15.13 10.87 8.65
C LEU A 123 14.01 11.78 9.15
N ARG A 124 13.70 12.86 8.41
CA ARG A 124 12.62 13.79 8.78
C ARG A 124 11.24 13.17 8.61
N LEU A 125 11.08 12.25 7.65
CA LEU A 125 9.81 11.60 7.34
C LEU A 125 9.53 10.36 8.18
N VAL A 126 10.54 9.72 8.79
CA VAL A 126 10.35 8.48 9.59
C VAL A 126 9.21 8.62 10.61
N ARG A 127 9.17 9.72 11.37
CA ARG A 127 8.14 9.94 12.39
C ARG A 127 6.75 10.10 11.78
N THR A 128 6.65 10.81 10.66
CA THR A 128 5.41 10.98 9.91
C THR A 128 4.93 9.64 9.38
N ILE A 129 5.78 8.90 8.67
CA ILE A 129 5.46 7.58 8.10
C ILE A 129 4.94 6.64 9.18
N ARG A 130 5.65 6.56 10.32
CA ARG A 130 5.24 5.71 11.45
C ARG A 130 3.86 6.11 11.98
N ARG A 131 3.64 7.41 12.21
CA ARG A 131 2.36 7.92 12.70
C ARG A 131 1.21 7.54 11.76
N GLU A 132 1.39 7.72 10.45
CA GLU A 132 0.34 7.39 9.48
C GLU A 132 0.02 5.89 9.48
N PHE A 133 1.03 5.02 9.49
CA PHE A 133 0.78 3.58 9.59
C PHE A 133 0.19 3.16 10.94
N GLU A 134 0.57 3.79 12.06
CA GLU A 134 -0.02 3.53 13.37
C GLU A 134 -1.49 3.98 13.45
N ALA A 135 -1.85 5.09 12.79
CA ALA A 135 -3.23 5.52 12.65
C ALA A 135 -4.05 4.50 11.84
N ALA A 136 -3.56 4.10 10.65
CA ALA A 136 -4.21 3.07 9.83
C ALA A 136 -4.34 1.73 10.57
N TRP A 137 -3.29 1.33 11.30
CA TRP A 137 -3.30 0.11 12.11
C TRP A 137 -4.35 0.15 13.22
N ARG A 138 -4.48 1.28 13.94
CA ARG A 138 -5.49 1.45 15.00
C ARG A 138 -6.92 1.37 14.46
N ILE A 139 -7.15 1.90 13.25
CA ILE A 139 -8.48 1.97 12.63
C ILE A 139 -8.86 0.62 12.02
N ALA A 140 -7.97 0.03 11.21
CA ALA A 140 -8.23 -1.22 10.50
C ALA A 140 -6.97 -2.09 10.41
N PRO A 141 -6.69 -2.93 11.43
CA PRO A 141 -5.48 -3.75 11.48
C PRO A 141 -5.30 -4.70 10.29
N ALA A 142 -6.39 -5.17 9.69
CA ALA A 142 -6.38 -6.09 8.54
C ALA A 142 -6.29 -5.37 7.17
N TYR A 143 -6.27 -4.04 7.15
CA TYR A 143 -6.29 -3.25 5.91
C TYR A 143 -5.11 -3.62 4.98
N GLU A 144 -5.41 -3.70 3.68
CA GLU A 144 -4.47 -4.14 2.64
C GLU A 144 -3.80 -5.48 2.98
N ASN A 145 -4.62 -6.47 3.37
CA ASN A 145 -4.18 -7.82 3.74
C ASN A 145 -3.12 -7.82 4.86
N GLY A 146 -3.28 -6.92 5.84
CA GLY A 146 -2.33 -6.77 6.96
C GLY A 146 -1.05 -5.98 6.62
N ASN A 147 -0.96 -5.29 5.48
CA ASN A 147 0.24 -4.55 5.10
C ASN A 147 0.62 -3.41 6.08
N VAL A 148 -0.29 -2.94 6.93
CA VAL A 148 0.06 -2.03 8.04
C VAL A 148 1.12 -2.65 8.97
N TYR A 149 1.02 -3.96 9.22
CA TYR A 149 1.98 -4.70 10.02
C TYR A 149 3.31 -4.89 9.30
N LEU A 150 3.27 -5.10 7.98
CA LEU A 150 4.48 -5.17 7.16
C LEU A 150 5.29 -3.88 7.30
N ALA A 151 4.65 -2.73 7.05
CA ALA A 151 5.32 -1.43 7.10
C ALA A 151 5.89 -1.15 8.50
N LEU A 152 5.09 -1.28 9.56
CA LEU A 152 5.55 -1.04 10.93
C LEU A 152 6.61 -2.04 11.39
N GLY A 153 6.49 -3.30 10.96
CA GLY A 153 7.46 -4.36 11.23
C GLY A 153 8.80 -4.09 10.55
N GLU A 154 8.81 -3.74 9.27
CA GLU A 154 10.04 -3.38 8.56
C GLU A 154 10.71 -2.13 9.13
N MET A 155 9.93 -1.11 9.49
CA MET A 155 10.46 0.08 10.18
C MET A 155 11.15 -0.31 11.49
N ASP A 156 10.52 -1.17 12.28
CA ASP A 156 11.09 -1.64 13.54
C ASP A 156 12.36 -2.49 13.36
N LEU A 157 12.41 -3.32 12.32
CA LEU A 157 13.57 -4.16 12.03
C LEU A 157 14.75 -3.40 11.42
N ARG A 158 14.49 -2.34 10.64
CA ARG A 158 15.52 -1.65 9.84
C ARG A 158 16.04 -0.37 10.48
N LEU A 159 15.24 0.31 11.30
CA LEU A 159 15.66 1.56 11.92
C LEU A 159 16.59 1.32 13.12
N PRO A 160 17.52 2.24 13.40
CA PRO A 160 18.23 2.28 14.68
C PRO A 160 17.27 2.48 15.85
N ARG A 161 17.66 2.01 17.04
CA ARG A 161 16.85 2.15 18.28
C ARG A 161 16.50 3.60 18.61
N LEU A 162 17.42 4.55 18.39
CA LEU A 162 17.20 6.00 18.54
C LEU A 162 16.04 6.53 17.66
N LEU A 163 15.85 5.93 16.49
CA LEU A 163 14.80 6.30 15.53
C LEU A 163 13.54 5.44 15.69
N GLY A 164 13.43 4.71 16.81
CA GLY A 164 12.29 3.87 17.15
C GLY A 164 12.39 2.44 16.63
N GLY A 165 13.55 1.98 16.15
CA GLY A 165 13.78 0.57 15.82
C GLY A 165 13.67 -0.34 17.05
N ASN A 166 13.10 -1.53 16.85
CA ASN A 166 12.99 -2.57 17.88
C ASN A 166 12.79 -3.92 17.18
N GLN A 167 13.82 -4.77 17.16
CA GLN A 167 13.77 -6.01 16.40
C GLN A 167 12.69 -6.99 16.89
N GLU A 168 12.52 -7.11 18.20
CA GLU A 168 11.50 -7.97 18.81
C GLU A 168 10.09 -7.52 18.43
N ARG A 169 9.80 -6.23 18.59
CA ARG A 169 8.50 -5.66 18.21
C ARG A 169 8.26 -5.79 16.70
N GLY A 170 9.31 -5.62 15.89
CA GLY A 170 9.24 -5.80 14.45
C GLY A 170 8.83 -7.22 14.07
N MET A 171 9.45 -8.23 14.69
CA MET A 171 9.10 -9.63 14.49
C MET A 171 7.65 -9.93 14.89
N GLN A 172 7.25 -9.51 16.09
CA GLN A 172 5.88 -9.69 16.59
C GLN A 172 4.85 -9.02 15.67
N ARG A 173 5.18 -7.86 15.10
CA ARG A 173 4.31 -7.19 14.12
C ARG A 173 4.16 -8.01 12.85
N LEU A 174 5.24 -8.53 12.28
CA LEU A 174 5.16 -9.36 11.07
C LEU A 174 4.36 -10.64 11.30
N GLU A 175 4.51 -11.30 12.45
CA GLU A 175 3.75 -12.48 12.84
C GLU A 175 2.25 -12.17 12.96
N LYS A 176 1.87 -11.12 13.70
CA LYS A 176 0.47 -10.65 13.79
C LYS A 176 -0.11 -10.24 12.44
N GLY A 177 0.73 -9.71 11.55
CA GLY A 177 0.33 -9.43 10.17
C GLY A 177 -0.17 -10.68 9.44
N LEU A 178 0.46 -11.84 9.65
CA LEU A 178 0.03 -13.08 9.04
C LEU A 178 -1.21 -13.70 9.70
N GLU A 179 -1.51 -13.36 10.95
CA GLU A 179 -2.77 -13.76 11.58
C GLU A 179 -3.97 -13.10 10.88
N VAL A 180 -3.83 -11.82 10.48
CA VAL A 180 -4.89 -11.08 9.78
C VAL A 180 -4.81 -11.19 8.25
N GLY A 181 -3.63 -11.50 7.72
CA GLY A 181 -3.35 -11.62 6.29
C GLY A 181 -2.58 -12.90 5.95
N PRO A 182 -3.17 -14.09 6.14
CA PRO A 182 -2.46 -15.37 6.03
C PRO A 182 -1.93 -15.68 4.61
N THR A 183 -2.50 -15.04 3.59
CA THR A 183 -2.06 -15.16 2.20
C THR A 183 -1.01 -14.12 1.80
N ASN A 184 -0.74 -13.12 2.65
CA ASN A 184 0.15 -12.00 2.32
C ASN A 184 1.58 -12.48 2.03
N ALA A 185 1.96 -12.42 0.76
CA ALA A 185 3.25 -12.92 0.32
C ALA A 185 4.43 -12.00 0.71
N GLU A 186 4.19 -10.70 0.92
CA GLU A 186 5.23 -9.76 1.34
C GLU A 186 5.58 -9.94 2.82
N LEU A 187 4.60 -10.15 3.69
CA LEU A 187 4.84 -10.50 5.09
C LEU A 187 5.66 -11.79 5.23
N LYS A 188 5.31 -12.83 4.47
CA LYS A 188 6.08 -14.08 4.40
C LYS A 188 7.51 -13.85 3.94
N LEU A 189 7.70 -12.98 2.93
CA LEU A 189 9.01 -12.65 2.40
C LEU A 189 9.85 -11.87 3.42
N ALA A 190 9.24 -10.94 4.15
CA ALA A 190 9.90 -10.16 5.21
C ALA A 190 10.36 -11.07 6.36
N LEU A 191 9.49 -11.99 6.82
CA LEU A 191 9.81 -13.01 7.83
C LEU A 191 10.95 -13.93 7.38
N ALA A 192 10.89 -14.43 6.14
CA ALA A 192 11.96 -15.23 5.58
C ALA A 192 13.29 -14.48 5.56
N GLY A 193 13.28 -13.21 5.13
CA GLY A 193 14.45 -12.35 5.13
C GLY A 193 15.02 -12.12 6.53
N TYR A 194 14.16 -11.98 7.54
CA TYR A 194 14.58 -11.89 8.94
C TYR A 194 15.26 -13.18 9.40
N TYR A 195 14.63 -14.34 9.21
CA TYR A 195 15.19 -15.61 9.62
C TYR A 195 16.53 -15.93 8.94
N LEU A 196 16.69 -15.59 7.67
CA LEU A 196 17.99 -15.72 6.99
C LEU A 196 19.10 -14.91 7.68
N ARG A 197 18.82 -13.65 8.04
CA ARG A 197 19.80 -12.80 8.74
C ARG A 197 20.13 -13.33 10.13
N SER A 198 19.20 -14.03 10.77
CA SER A 198 19.39 -14.66 12.08
C SER A 198 19.95 -16.09 12.00
N GLY A 199 20.38 -16.57 10.83
CA GLY A 199 20.93 -17.92 10.65
C GLY A 199 19.90 -19.06 10.69
N ARG A 200 18.61 -18.74 10.81
CA ARG A 200 17.48 -19.67 10.89
C ARG A 200 17.01 -20.09 9.50
N LYS A 201 17.87 -20.82 8.78
CA LYS A 201 17.68 -21.16 7.36
C LYS A 201 16.43 -22.00 7.09
N GLU A 202 16.12 -22.98 7.93
CA GLU A 202 14.94 -23.85 7.73
C GLU A 202 13.62 -23.09 7.86
N GLU A 203 13.51 -22.16 8.82
CA GLU A 203 12.32 -21.31 8.95
C GLU A 203 12.18 -20.36 7.78
N ALA A 204 13.29 -19.79 7.30
CA ALA A 204 13.26 -19.00 6.08
C ALA A 204 12.77 -19.82 4.89
N ARG A 205 13.30 -21.04 4.69
CA ARG A 205 12.91 -21.93 3.60
C ARG A 205 11.42 -22.25 3.62
N ARG A 206 10.86 -22.57 4.80
CA ARG A 206 9.42 -22.83 4.96
C ARG A 206 8.56 -21.66 4.47
N TRP A 207 8.91 -20.43 4.85
CA TRP A 207 8.18 -19.24 4.40
C TRP A 207 8.34 -19.01 2.90
N LEU A 208 9.55 -19.12 2.36
CA LEU A 208 9.82 -18.91 0.93
C LEU A 208 9.09 -19.93 0.06
N GLU A 209 9.09 -21.20 0.43
CA GLU A 209 8.33 -22.24 -0.27
C GLU A 209 6.81 -21.97 -0.23
N SER A 210 6.29 -21.43 0.87
CA SER A 210 4.87 -21.09 0.97
C SER A 210 4.45 -20.00 -0.03
N ILE A 211 5.33 -19.05 -0.34
CA ILE A 211 5.11 -18.00 -1.37
C ILE A 211 5.01 -18.63 -2.76
N LEU A 212 5.76 -19.71 -3.02
CA LEU A 212 5.74 -20.40 -4.31
C LEU A 212 4.45 -21.22 -4.51
N ARG A 213 3.86 -21.73 -3.42
CA ARG A 213 2.67 -22.59 -3.44
C ARG A 213 1.36 -21.83 -3.51
N VAL A 214 1.22 -20.75 -2.75
CA VAL A 214 -0.06 -20.02 -2.60
C VAL A 214 0.05 -18.63 -3.20
N ALA A 215 -0.85 -18.31 -4.13
CA ALA A 215 -0.99 -16.97 -4.69
C ALA A 215 -1.62 -16.02 -3.65
N ASP A 216 -1.07 -14.81 -3.55
CA ASP A 216 -1.72 -13.71 -2.82
C ASP A 216 -2.79 -13.08 -3.74
N PRO A 217 -4.09 -13.19 -3.40
CA PRO A 217 -5.17 -12.68 -4.25
C PRO A 217 -5.17 -11.16 -4.39
N ALA A 218 -4.48 -10.42 -3.51
CA ALA A 218 -4.33 -8.97 -3.64
C ALA A 218 -3.36 -8.56 -4.76
N ARG A 219 -2.61 -9.52 -5.33
CA ARG A 219 -1.51 -9.27 -6.26
C ARG A 219 -1.84 -9.65 -7.69
N THR A 220 -1.42 -8.80 -8.62
CA THR A 220 -1.51 -9.09 -10.06
C THR A 220 -0.55 -10.22 -10.46
N PRO A 221 -0.73 -10.85 -11.64
CA PRO A 221 0.21 -11.85 -12.14
C PRO A 221 1.66 -11.37 -12.17
N ARG A 222 1.91 -10.11 -12.57
CA ARG A 222 3.28 -9.55 -12.55
C ARG A 222 3.82 -9.41 -11.13
N GLU A 223 3.04 -8.85 -10.20
CA GLU A 223 3.46 -8.67 -8.81
C GLU A 223 3.75 -10.03 -8.14
N GLN A 224 2.90 -11.03 -8.40
CA GLN A 224 3.15 -12.40 -7.94
C GLN A 224 4.45 -12.98 -8.53
N LYS A 225 4.70 -12.78 -9.83
CA LYS A 225 5.95 -13.23 -10.48
C LYS A 225 7.17 -12.56 -9.84
N GLU A 226 7.10 -11.25 -9.57
CA GLU A 226 8.18 -10.51 -8.91
C GLU A 226 8.45 -11.05 -7.49
N LEU A 227 7.41 -11.36 -6.72
CA LEU A 227 7.53 -11.97 -5.39
C LEU A 227 8.11 -13.39 -5.44
N ARG A 228 7.65 -14.24 -6.36
CA ARG A 228 8.22 -15.59 -6.55
C ARG A 228 9.69 -15.53 -6.96
N ASN A 229 10.08 -14.59 -7.84
CA ASN A 229 11.47 -14.38 -8.21
C ASN A 229 12.33 -13.94 -7.01
N LYS A 230 11.81 -13.06 -6.14
CA LYS A 230 12.49 -12.71 -4.88
C LYS A 230 12.61 -13.94 -3.97
N ALA A 231 11.56 -14.75 -3.86
CA ALA A 231 11.57 -15.95 -3.03
C ALA A 231 12.61 -16.97 -3.50
N HIS A 232 12.66 -17.27 -4.81
CA HIS A 232 13.70 -18.14 -5.40
C HIS A 232 15.12 -17.64 -5.11
N ARG A 233 15.39 -16.35 -5.28
CA ARG A 233 16.73 -15.80 -4.97
C ARG A 233 17.11 -15.95 -3.50
N LEU A 234 16.15 -15.86 -2.58
CA LEU A 234 16.41 -16.05 -1.15
C LEU A 234 16.55 -17.53 -0.78
N LEU A 235 15.89 -18.45 -1.49
CA LEU A 235 16.06 -19.89 -1.31
C LEU A 235 17.49 -20.33 -1.60
N GLU A 236 18.14 -19.76 -2.62
CA GLU A 236 19.55 -20.03 -2.90
C GLU A 236 20.48 -19.66 -1.72
N LYS A 237 20.10 -18.65 -0.93
CA LYS A 237 20.84 -18.24 0.28
C LYS A 237 20.47 -19.08 1.52
N ALA A 238 19.39 -19.84 1.44
CA ALA A 238 18.90 -20.71 2.50
C ALA A 238 19.47 -22.15 2.40
N ARG A 239 20.19 -22.46 1.32
CA ARG A 239 21.00 -23.68 1.19
C ARG A 239 22.22 -23.61 2.11
#